data_AF-A0A3C0XJF8-F1
#
_entry.id   AF-A0A3C0XJF8-F1
#
_cell.length_a   1.000
_cell.length_b   1.000
_cell.length_c   1.000
_cell.angle_alpha   90.00
_cell.angle_beta   90.00
_cell.angle_gamma   90.00
#
_symmetry.space_group_name_H-M   'P 1'
#
loop_
_entity.id
_entity.type
_entity.pdbx_description
1 polymer ?
#
loop_
_entity_poly.entity_id
_entity_poly.type
_entity_poly.pdbx_seq_one_letter_code
_entity_poly.pdbx_strand_id
1 'polypeptide(L)'
;MRLWQLWNEPNDHLYFNAQYDGDRPVSPQLYRDLLRAFAESVHGVHHDNLVVTGGLTPFGRNGHEAVSPLRFMRDLLCMSGGKHPRPTCAQHAVFDVWSHHPYTEGGPRHHALSPDNVSLGDLPRMRALLEAAVKAGHVDSSQPIRFWVTEFSWDSNPPDPQGVPAALEGQWVAEAMFRMWQSGVSLVTWFTLVDQATGPYQSGLYYRDSP
;
A
#
# COMPACT_ATOMS: atom_id res chain seq x y z
N MET A 1 9.12 9.36 19.19
CA MET A 1 8.81 8.66 17.92
C MET A 1 7.68 9.39 17.21
N ARG A 2 7.91 9.83 15.96
CA ARG A 2 6.89 10.39 15.07
C ARG A 2 6.87 9.59 13.77
N LEU A 3 5.72 9.56 13.09
CA LEU A 3 5.50 8.82 11.85
C LEU A 3 5.46 9.80 10.69
N TRP A 4 6.20 9.53 9.62
CA TRP A 4 6.30 10.40 8.46
C TRP A 4 6.17 9.57 7.19
N GLN A 5 5.09 9.80 6.43
CA GLN A 5 4.86 9.11 5.16
C GLN A 5 5.21 10.02 3.99
N LEU A 6 5.99 9.51 3.04
CA LEU A 6 6.26 10.23 1.79
C LEU A 6 5.16 9.93 0.77
N TRP A 7 4.18 10.82 0.73
CA TRP A 7 3.05 10.87 -0.21
C TRP A 7 1.97 9.79 -0.08
N ASN A 8 0.89 10.02 -0.81
CA ASN A 8 -0.20 9.09 -1.05
C ASN A 8 -0.01 8.44 -2.42
N GLU A 9 -0.19 7.12 -2.53
CA GLU A 9 -0.26 6.36 -3.79
C GLU A 9 0.71 6.82 -4.89
N PRO A 10 2.02 6.75 -4.63
CA PRO A 10 3.04 7.25 -5.58
C PRO A 10 3.11 6.44 -6.89
N ASN A 11 2.41 5.31 -6.97
CA ASN A 11 2.25 4.54 -8.20
C ASN A 11 1.08 5.02 -9.07
N ASP A 12 0.35 6.05 -8.64
CA ASP A 12 -0.84 6.57 -9.31
C ASP A 12 -0.62 7.95 -9.93
N HIS A 13 -1.32 8.22 -11.05
CA HIS A 13 -1.20 9.49 -11.75
C HIS A 13 -1.65 10.70 -10.92
N LEU A 14 -2.64 10.52 -10.03
CA LEU A 14 -3.22 11.64 -9.28
C LEU A 14 -2.27 12.27 -8.26
N TYR A 15 -1.26 11.54 -7.80
CA TYR A 15 -0.42 11.98 -6.68
C TYR A 15 1.02 12.24 -7.07
N PHE A 16 1.75 11.21 -7.49
CA PHE A 16 3.14 11.39 -7.93
C PHE A 16 3.30 11.34 -9.44
N ASN A 17 2.23 11.17 -10.22
CA ASN A 17 2.29 10.82 -11.64
C ASN A 17 3.01 9.48 -11.85
N ALA A 18 2.33 8.49 -12.44
CA ALA A 18 3.02 7.32 -12.95
C ALA A 18 3.84 7.74 -14.17
N GLN A 19 5.13 8.04 -13.97
CA GLN A 19 6.02 8.52 -15.00
C GLN A 19 6.62 7.35 -15.79
N TYR A 20 6.74 7.51 -17.10
CA TYR A 20 7.24 6.47 -18.01
C TYR A 20 8.26 7.02 -19.02
N ASP A 21 9.15 6.12 -19.45
CA ASP A 21 10.06 6.27 -20.59
C ASP A 21 9.70 5.19 -21.62
N GLY A 22 8.93 5.58 -22.65
CA GLY A 22 8.18 4.63 -23.46
C GLY A 22 7.17 3.85 -22.59
N ASP A 23 7.21 2.52 -22.61
CA ASP A 23 6.38 1.67 -21.75
C ASP A 23 7.04 1.26 -20.42
N ARG A 24 8.25 1.79 -20.16
CA ARG A 24 8.98 1.46 -18.94
C ARG A 24 8.59 2.45 -17.83
N PRO A 25 8.00 2.00 -16.71
CA PRO A 25 7.74 2.88 -15.58
C PRO A 25 9.09 3.34 -14.99
N VAL A 26 9.27 4.66 -14.89
CA VAL A 26 10.43 5.30 -14.27
C VAL A 26 10.10 5.91 -12.89
N SER A 27 8.81 6.03 -12.57
CA SER A 27 8.37 6.51 -11.26
C SER A 27 8.88 5.70 -10.06
N PRO A 28 9.08 4.38 -10.10
CA PRO A 28 9.64 3.66 -8.94
C PRO A 28 11.07 4.10 -8.61
N GLN A 29 11.90 4.39 -9.63
CA GLN A 29 13.26 4.85 -9.42
C GLN A 29 13.28 6.30 -8.92
N LEU A 30 12.49 7.18 -9.54
CA LEU A 30 12.36 8.58 -9.10
C LEU A 30 11.84 8.69 -7.66
N TYR A 31 10.84 7.86 -7.32
CA TYR A 31 10.31 7.80 -5.97
C TYR A 31 11.34 7.25 -4.97
N ARG A 32 12.16 6.26 -5.33
CA ARG A 32 13.25 5.76 -4.46
C ARG A 32 14.25 6.87 -4.10
N ASP A 33 14.63 7.68 -5.07
CA ASP A 33 15.60 8.77 -4.86
C ASP A 33 15.03 9.83 -3.91
N LEU A 34 13.74 10.18 -4.08
CA LEU A 34 13.03 11.10 -3.19
C LEU A 34 12.82 10.52 -1.79
N LEU A 35 12.49 9.23 -1.71
CA LEU A 35 12.32 8.50 -0.46
C LEU A 35 13.61 8.48 0.35
N ARG A 36 14.77 8.28 -0.29
CA ARG A 36 16.08 8.39 0.35
C ARG A 36 16.30 9.77 0.95
N ALA A 37 16.14 10.83 0.15
CA ALA A 37 16.35 12.21 0.62
C ALA A 37 15.40 12.58 1.77
N PHE A 38 14.15 12.12 1.69
CA PHE A 38 13.16 12.29 2.75
C PHE A 38 13.56 11.56 4.02
N ALA A 39 13.96 10.28 3.92
CA ALA A 39 14.32 9.46 5.05
C ALA A 39 15.55 10.03 5.79
N GLU A 40 16.60 10.38 5.06
CA GLU A 40 17.81 10.98 5.61
C GLU A 40 17.51 12.29 6.35
N SER A 41 16.61 13.11 5.81
CA SER A 41 16.17 14.36 6.46
C SER A 41 15.36 14.10 7.73
N VAL A 42 14.41 13.17 7.70
CA VAL A 42 13.56 12.82 8.85
C VAL A 42 14.35 12.20 9.99
N HIS A 43 15.28 11.29 9.67
CA HIS A 43 16.17 10.66 10.64
C HIS A 43 17.23 11.64 11.17
N GLY A 44 17.66 12.61 10.36
CA GLY A 44 18.57 13.68 10.78
C GLY A 44 17.98 14.62 11.85
N VAL A 45 16.65 14.78 11.88
CA VAL A 45 15.96 15.51 12.96
C VAL A 45 15.89 14.67 14.24
N HIS A 46 15.50 13.40 14.11
CA HIS A 46 15.49 12.47 15.23
C HIS A 46 15.56 11.01 14.72
N HIS A 47 16.56 10.26 15.18
CA HIS A 47 16.83 8.89 14.70
C HIS A 47 15.67 7.91 14.95
N ASP A 48 14.90 8.07 16.04
CA ASP A 48 13.70 7.24 16.31
C ASP A 48 12.45 7.61 15.49
N ASN A 49 12.54 8.54 14.54
CA ASN A 49 11.44 8.79 13.61
C ASN A 49 11.27 7.60 12.66
N LEU A 50 10.02 7.31 12.28
CA LEU A 50 9.70 6.26 11.32
C LEU A 50 9.32 6.86 9.99
N VAL A 51 9.99 6.39 8.94
CA VAL A 51 9.72 6.74 7.55
C VAL A 51 8.88 5.63 6.92
N VAL A 52 7.69 6.02 6.47
CA VAL A 52 6.73 5.16 5.78
C VAL A 52 6.80 5.44 4.28
N THR A 53 6.90 4.40 3.46
CA THR A 53 6.65 4.54 2.02
C THR A 53 5.22 5.00 1.78
N GLY A 54 4.96 5.63 0.64
CA GLY A 54 3.59 5.93 0.23
C GLY A 54 2.81 4.62 0.09
N GLY A 55 1.59 4.57 0.63
CA GLY A 55 0.70 3.44 0.44
C GLY A 55 0.28 3.38 -1.02
N LEU A 56 0.55 2.25 -1.70
CA LEU A 56 0.27 2.12 -3.14
C LEU A 56 -1.22 1.88 -3.40
N THR A 57 -1.75 2.44 -4.50
CA THR A 57 -3.07 2.09 -5.01
C THR A 57 -3.06 0.62 -5.48
N PRO A 58 -4.11 -0.19 -5.27
CA PRO A 58 -4.02 -1.65 -5.42
C PRO A 58 -3.98 -2.16 -6.87
N PHE A 59 -4.32 -1.31 -7.83
CA PHE A 59 -4.51 -1.71 -9.22
C PHE A 59 -3.67 -0.85 -10.17
N GLY A 60 -2.96 -1.51 -11.08
CA GLY A 60 -2.41 -0.84 -12.25
C GLY A 60 -3.52 -0.44 -13.22
N ARG A 61 -3.31 0.65 -13.94
CA ARG A 61 -4.26 1.22 -14.90
C ARG A 61 -3.59 1.43 -16.26
N ASN A 62 -4.37 1.23 -17.31
CA ASN A 62 -3.91 1.39 -18.69
C ASN A 62 -3.52 2.85 -18.99
N GLY A 63 -2.88 3.07 -20.13
CA GLY A 63 -2.56 4.43 -20.57
C GLY A 63 -1.57 5.14 -19.64
N HIS A 64 -0.73 4.38 -18.93
CA HIS A 64 0.27 4.91 -17.99
C HIS A 64 -0.36 5.64 -16.78
N GLU A 65 -1.63 5.38 -16.44
CA GLU A 65 -2.31 6.03 -15.32
C GLU A 65 -1.89 5.49 -13.95
N ALA A 66 -1.51 4.21 -13.85
CA ALA A 66 -1.00 3.65 -12.60
C ALA A 66 -0.10 2.44 -12.85
N VAL A 67 1.02 2.36 -12.15
CA VAL A 67 1.89 1.18 -12.12
C VAL A 67 1.31 0.17 -11.14
N SER A 68 1.10 -1.09 -11.56
CA SER A 68 0.64 -2.14 -10.65
C SER A 68 1.55 -2.29 -9.42
N PRO A 69 1.00 -2.48 -8.20
CA PRO A 69 1.75 -2.50 -6.95
C PRO A 69 2.98 -3.40 -6.92
N LEU A 70 2.85 -4.67 -7.32
CA LEU A 70 4.00 -5.58 -7.26
C LEU A 70 5.05 -5.21 -8.30
N ARG A 71 4.65 -4.60 -9.43
CA ARG A 71 5.60 -4.07 -10.41
C ARG A 71 6.35 -2.86 -9.85
N PHE A 72 5.63 -1.91 -9.27
CA PHE A 72 6.23 -0.73 -8.63
C PHE A 72 7.19 -1.13 -7.51
N MET A 73 6.75 -2.04 -6.63
CA MET A 73 7.55 -2.54 -5.51
C MET A 73 8.84 -3.23 -5.97
N ARG A 74 8.77 -4.06 -7.02
CA ARG A 74 9.96 -4.72 -7.59
C ARG A 74 10.97 -3.73 -8.13
N ASP A 75 10.51 -2.74 -8.91
CA ASP A 75 11.38 -1.75 -9.54
C ASP A 75 11.99 -0.79 -8.50
N LEU A 76 11.22 -0.45 -7.46
CA LEU A 76 11.68 0.34 -6.32
C LEU A 76 12.74 -0.42 -5.50
N LEU A 77 12.47 -1.67 -5.15
CA LEU A 77 13.36 -2.50 -4.32
C LEU A 77 14.47 -3.21 -5.11
N CYS A 78 14.56 -3.00 -6.43
CA CYS A 78 15.49 -3.72 -7.30
C CYS A 78 15.41 -5.24 -7.18
N MET A 79 14.18 -5.77 -7.20
CA MET A 79 13.90 -7.21 -7.10
C MET A 79 13.20 -7.74 -8.36
N SER A 80 13.48 -8.99 -8.73
CA SER A 80 12.82 -9.67 -9.85
C SER A 80 11.42 -10.17 -9.47
N GLY A 81 10.62 -10.52 -10.47
CA GLY A 81 9.37 -11.25 -10.26
C GLY A 81 9.58 -12.73 -9.96
N GLY A 82 8.47 -13.43 -9.67
CA GLY A 82 8.42 -14.88 -9.49
C GLY A 82 8.41 -15.36 -8.03
N LYS A 83 8.43 -16.68 -7.83
CA LYS A 83 8.36 -17.32 -6.51
C LYS A 83 9.58 -17.07 -5.63
N HIS A 84 10.72 -16.78 -6.25
CA HIS A 84 11.99 -16.52 -5.56
C HIS A 84 12.63 -15.24 -6.12
N PRO A 85 12.13 -14.05 -5.76
CA PRO A 85 12.68 -12.78 -6.19
C PRO A 85 14.19 -12.70 -5.95
N ARG A 86 14.93 -12.16 -6.92
CA ARG A 86 16.39 -11.95 -6.86
C ARG A 86 16.73 -10.49 -7.12
N PRO A 87 17.86 -9.98 -6.59
CA PRO A 87 18.40 -8.68 -6.94
C PRO A 87 18.49 -8.49 -8.46
N THR A 88 18.07 -7.34 -8.96
CA THR A 88 18.19 -6.92 -10.38
C THR A 88 19.12 -5.73 -10.57
N CYS A 89 19.45 -5.02 -9.49
CA CYS A 89 20.35 -3.88 -9.49
C CYS A 89 21.02 -3.77 -8.10
N ALA A 90 22.00 -2.86 -7.93
CA ALA A 90 22.69 -2.65 -6.65
C ALA A 90 22.13 -1.51 -5.79
N GLN A 91 21.01 -0.89 -6.20
CA GLN A 91 20.39 0.23 -5.48
C GLN A 91 19.54 -0.28 -4.32
N HIS A 92 19.52 0.50 -3.25
CA HIS A 92 18.74 0.22 -2.04
C HIS A 92 17.72 1.33 -1.80
N ALA A 93 16.58 0.98 -1.22
CA ALA A 93 15.58 1.93 -0.75
C ALA A 93 15.76 2.17 0.76
N VAL A 94 15.56 3.41 1.21
CA VAL A 94 15.70 3.79 2.63
C VAL A 94 14.33 4.08 3.21
N PHE A 95 13.85 3.22 4.10
CA PHE A 95 12.56 3.38 4.80
C PHE A 95 12.47 2.40 5.96
N ASP A 96 11.56 2.65 6.91
CA ASP A 96 11.34 1.78 8.07
C ASP A 96 10.04 0.97 7.96
N VAL A 97 9.09 1.48 7.17
CA VAL A 97 7.77 0.87 6.99
C VAL A 97 7.39 0.85 5.51
N TRP A 98 7.04 -0.32 5.00
CA TRP A 98 6.33 -0.45 3.73
C TRP A 98 4.82 -0.31 3.95
N SER A 99 4.15 0.52 3.14
CA SER A 99 2.68 0.68 3.19
C SER A 99 2.02 0.30 1.86
N HIS A 100 0.75 -0.15 1.94
CA HIS A 100 -0.10 -0.49 0.80
C HIS A 100 -1.57 -0.20 1.11
N HIS A 101 -2.37 0.15 0.09
CA HIS A 101 -3.82 0.35 0.21
C HIS A 101 -4.57 -0.80 -0.48
N PRO A 102 -4.89 -1.92 0.22
CA PRO A 102 -5.42 -3.13 -0.39
C PRO A 102 -6.93 -3.06 -0.63
N TYR A 103 -7.44 -1.98 -1.25
CA TYR A 103 -8.84 -1.97 -1.70
C TYR A 103 -9.12 -3.19 -2.57
N THR A 104 -10.28 -3.81 -2.34
CA THR A 104 -10.55 -5.17 -2.77
C THR A 104 -11.92 -5.26 -3.42
N GLU A 105 -11.97 -5.82 -4.63
CA GLU A 105 -13.23 -6.14 -5.30
C GLU A 105 -13.89 -7.34 -4.61
N GLY A 106 -14.87 -7.09 -3.74
CA GLY A 106 -15.53 -8.15 -2.96
C GLY A 106 -14.85 -8.39 -1.60
N GLY A 107 -14.93 -9.64 -1.12
CA GLY A 107 -14.66 -9.95 0.29
C GLY A 107 -13.18 -10.12 0.68
N PRO A 108 -12.89 -10.35 1.97
CA PRO A 108 -11.53 -10.40 2.53
C PRO A 108 -10.60 -11.48 1.97
N ARG A 109 -11.10 -12.41 1.15
CA ARG A 109 -10.32 -13.49 0.52
C ARG A 109 -10.04 -13.21 -0.95
N HIS A 110 -10.58 -12.14 -1.49
CA HIS A 110 -10.52 -11.89 -2.91
C HIS A 110 -9.08 -11.55 -3.33
N HIS A 111 -8.70 -12.12 -4.47
CA HIS A 111 -7.44 -11.91 -5.15
C HIS A 111 -7.68 -11.09 -6.39
N ALA A 112 -6.81 -10.10 -6.62
CA ALA A 112 -6.86 -9.30 -7.82
C ALA A 112 -6.73 -10.19 -9.08
N LEU A 113 -7.50 -9.85 -10.12
CA LEU A 113 -7.48 -10.59 -11.39
C LEU A 113 -6.11 -10.53 -12.09
N SER A 114 -5.47 -9.37 -12.05
CA SER A 114 -4.15 -9.18 -12.65
C SER A 114 -3.03 -9.57 -11.68
N PRO A 115 -2.01 -10.30 -12.15
CA PRO A 115 -1.01 -10.92 -11.27
C PRO A 115 -0.12 -9.92 -10.51
N ASP A 116 -0.01 -8.67 -10.97
CA ASP A 116 0.79 -7.63 -10.30
C ASP A 116 -0.04 -6.67 -9.44
N ASN A 117 -1.36 -6.81 -9.46
CA ASN A 117 -2.28 -6.09 -8.59
C ASN A 117 -2.35 -6.77 -7.21
N VAL A 118 -2.75 -6.00 -6.20
CA VAL A 118 -2.75 -6.48 -4.81
C VAL A 118 -4.03 -6.04 -4.10
N SER A 119 -5.01 -6.94 -4.13
CA SER A 119 -6.15 -6.91 -3.21
C SER A 119 -5.73 -7.45 -1.83
N LEU A 120 -6.62 -7.44 -0.85
CA LEU A 120 -6.35 -7.95 0.50
C LEU A 120 -5.86 -9.39 0.49
N GLY A 121 -6.46 -10.26 -0.33
CA GLY A 121 -6.04 -11.66 -0.46
C GLY A 121 -4.59 -11.84 -0.97
N ASP A 122 -4.03 -10.82 -1.62
CA ASP A 122 -2.69 -10.85 -2.21
C ASP A 122 -1.58 -10.29 -1.29
N LEU A 123 -1.94 -9.74 -0.12
CA LEU A 123 -0.97 -9.23 0.86
C LEU A 123 0.16 -10.22 1.21
N PRO A 124 -0.06 -11.55 1.31
CA PRO A 124 1.03 -12.50 1.52
C PRO A 124 2.11 -12.47 0.42
N ARG A 125 1.74 -12.17 -0.83
CA ARG A 125 2.69 -12.06 -1.94
C ARG A 125 3.55 -10.81 -1.82
N MET A 126 2.94 -9.68 -1.44
CA MET A 126 3.65 -8.44 -1.18
C MET A 126 4.59 -8.58 0.02
N ARG A 127 4.13 -9.23 1.10
CA ARG A 127 4.95 -9.57 2.26
C ARG A 127 6.18 -10.41 1.88
N ALA A 128 5.98 -11.46 1.08
CA ALA A 128 7.09 -12.31 0.63
C ALA A 128 8.12 -11.55 -0.20
N LEU A 129 7.69 -10.60 -1.04
CA LEU A 129 8.59 -9.73 -1.79
C LEU A 129 9.37 -8.77 -0.88
N LEU A 130 8.70 -8.18 0.13
CA LEU A 130 9.35 -7.32 1.12
C LEU A 130 10.44 -8.09 1.87
N GLU A 131 10.12 -9.28 2.37
CA GLU A 131 11.07 -10.13 3.10
C GLU A 131 12.25 -10.55 2.23
N ALA A 132 12.02 -10.86 0.95
CA ALA A 132 13.07 -11.18 0.00
C ALA A 132 14.02 -9.99 -0.23
N ALA A 133 13.48 -8.77 -0.36
CA ALA A 133 14.26 -7.55 -0.53
C ALA A 133 15.11 -7.24 0.71
N VAL A 134 14.51 -7.34 1.91
CA VAL A 134 15.22 -7.16 3.20
C VAL A 134 16.35 -8.17 3.34
N LYS A 135 16.07 -9.46 3.06
CA LYS A 135 17.07 -10.52 3.12
C LYS A 135 18.22 -10.31 2.13
N ALA A 136 17.93 -9.70 0.99
CA ALA A 136 18.92 -9.41 -0.04
C ALA A 136 19.68 -8.09 0.19
N GLY A 137 19.36 -7.32 1.25
CA GLY A 137 20.04 -6.06 1.56
C GLY A 137 19.58 -4.86 0.72
N HIS A 138 18.41 -4.94 0.09
CA HIS A 138 17.87 -3.84 -0.74
C HIS A 138 17.05 -2.80 0.03
N VAL A 139 16.95 -2.97 1.36
CA VAL A 139 16.26 -2.03 2.24
C VAL A 139 17.22 -1.61 3.34
N ASP A 140 17.50 -0.31 3.39
CA ASP A 140 18.29 0.31 4.45
C ASP A 140 17.31 0.85 5.51
N SER A 141 17.40 0.33 6.74
CA SER A 141 16.67 0.85 7.91
C SER A 141 17.49 0.65 9.16
N SER A 142 17.36 1.59 10.10
CA SER A 142 17.92 1.46 11.45
C SER A 142 17.02 0.63 12.39
N GLN A 143 15.83 0.23 11.91
CA GLN A 143 14.82 -0.47 12.69
C GLN A 143 14.33 -1.74 11.97
N PRO A 144 13.68 -2.69 12.67
CA PRO A 144 13.01 -3.80 12.00
C PRO A 144 11.94 -3.29 11.03
N ILE A 145 12.02 -3.73 9.78
CA ILE A 145 11.06 -3.36 8.74
C ILE A 145 9.65 -3.80 9.11
N ARG A 146 8.71 -2.87 8.96
CA ARG A 146 7.28 -3.11 9.22
C ARG A 146 6.49 -3.09 7.92
N PHE A 147 5.34 -3.75 7.95
CA PHE A 147 4.37 -3.71 6.87
C PHE A 147 3.06 -3.18 7.41
N TRP A 148 2.56 -2.08 6.83
CA TRP A 148 1.33 -1.39 7.24
C TRP A 148 0.32 -1.32 6.10
N VAL A 149 -0.93 -1.11 6.49
CA VAL A 149 -2.01 -0.70 5.60
C VAL A 149 -2.47 0.67 6.07
N THR A 150 -2.13 1.72 5.32
CA THR A 150 -2.45 3.10 5.73
C THR A 150 -3.77 3.61 5.18
N GLU A 151 -4.46 2.80 4.38
CA GLU A 151 -5.78 3.12 3.88
C GLU A 151 -6.50 1.84 3.48
N PHE A 152 -7.72 1.67 4.01
CA PHE A 152 -8.59 0.55 3.67
C PHE A 152 -10.02 0.86 4.11
N SER A 153 -11.01 0.43 3.33
CA SER A 153 -12.41 0.40 3.73
C SER A 153 -13.24 -0.37 2.68
N TRP A 154 -14.52 -0.58 2.97
CA TRP A 154 -15.53 -0.95 1.99
C TRP A 154 -16.64 0.09 2.00
N ASP A 155 -17.30 0.31 0.87
CA ASP A 155 -18.56 1.04 0.87
C ASP A 155 -19.65 0.17 1.51
N SER A 156 -20.51 0.80 2.31
CA SER A 156 -21.57 0.14 3.07
C SER A 156 -22.94 0.29 2.40
N ASN A 157 -23.80 -0.72 2.56
CA ASN A 157 -25.21 -0.70 2.14
C ASN A 157 -26.12 -0.95 3.36
N PRO A 158 -26.91 0.05 3.79
CA PRO A 158 -26.92 1.46 3.36
C PRO A 158 -25.62 2.19 3.73
N PRO A 159 -25.32 3.39 3.16
CA PRO A 159 -26.18 4.18 2.27
C PRO A 159 -25.97 3.95 0.76
N ASP A 160 -24.88 3.30 0.33
CA ASP A 160 -24.67 2.99 -1.08
C ASP A 160 -25.37 1.67 -1.43
N PRO A 161 -26.38 1.64 -2.32
CA PRO A 161 -27.03 0.39 -2.75
C PRO A 161 -26.07 -0.61 -3.42
N GLN A 162 -24.91 -0.14 -3.92
CA GLN A 162 -23.86 -0.98 -4.51
C GLN A 162 -22.81 -1.44 -3.48
N GLY A 163 -22.87 -0.91 -2.26
CA GLY A 163 -21.99 -1.27 -1.15
C GLY A 163 -22.27 -2.66 -0.57
N VAL A 164 -21.41 -3.06 0.37
CA VAL A 164 -21.51 -4.30 1.12
C VAL A 164 -22.65 -4.17 2.15
N PRO A 165 -23.60 -5.12 2.24
CA PRO A 165 -24.62 -5.08 3.28
C PRO A 165 -23.98 -4.96 4.67
N ALA A 166 -24.41 -4.00 5.49
CA ALA A 166 -23.71 -3.64 6.74
C ALA A 166 -23.44 -4.83 7.68
N ALA A 167 -24.36 -5.79 7.77
CA ALA A 167 -24.18 -7.01 8.56
C ALA A 167 -23.07 -7.93 8.01
N LEU A 168 -22.93 -7.99 6.68
CA LEU A 168 -21.85 -8.73 6.01
C LEU A 168 -20.53 -7.97 6.15
N GLU A 169 -20.55 -6.65 6.01
CA GLU A 169 -19.38 -5.81 6.19
C GLU A 169 -18.77 -5.97 7.59
N GLY A 170 -19.59 -5.98 8.66
CA GLY A 170 -19.10 -6.24 10.01
C GLY A 170 -18.36 -7.59 10.16
N GLN A 171 -18.79 -8.62 9.44
CA GLN A 171 -18.07 -9.90 9.39
C GLN A 171 -16.77 -9.80 8.58
N TRP A 172 -16.83 -9.08 7.46
CA TRP A 172 -15.68 -8.87 6.59
C TRP A 172 -14.57 -8.07 7.26
N VAL A 173 -14.91 -7.04 8.04
CA VAL A 173 -13.92 -6.24 8.79
C VAL A 173 -13.14 -7.13 9.76
N ALA A 174 -13.82 -7.97 10.55
CA ALA A 174 -13.14 -8.86 11.47
C ALA A 174 -12.20 -9.85 10.74
N GLU A 175 -12.68 -10.46 9.66
CA GLU A 175 -11.87 -11.39 8.85
C GLU A 175 -10.71 -10.67 8.15
N ALA A 176 -10.92 -9.45 7.64
CA ALA A 176 -9.92 -8.61 7.00
C ALA A 176 -8.77 -8.30 7.96
N MET A 177 -9.08 -7.81 9.16
CA MET A 177 -8.08 -7.50 10.18
C MET A 177 -7.26 -8.74 10.54
N PHE A 178 -7.90 -9.90 10.71
CA PHE A 178 -7.22 -11.16 10.96
C PHE A 178 -6.26 -11.54 9.83
N ARG A 179 -6.71 -11.43 8.57
CA ARG A 179 -5.90 -11.78 7.38
C ARG A 179 -4.74 -10.83 7.14
N MET A 180 -4.95 -9.54 7.35
CA MET A 180 -3.89 -8.54 7.32
C MET A 180 -2.82 -8.88 8.38
N TRP A 181 -3.25 -9.14 9.62
CA TRP A 181 -2.35 -9.59 10.68
C TRP A 181 -1.58 -10.88 10.32
N GLN A 182 -2.25 -11.89 9.76
CA GLN A 182 -1.61 -13.12 9.28
C GLN A 182 -0.59 -12.86 8.16
N SER A 183 -0.81 -11.82 7.35
CA SER A 183 0.11 -11.37 6.30
C SER A 183 1.27 -10.52 6.84
N GLY A 184 1.35 -10.37 8.17
CA GLY A 184 2.38 -9.62 8.87
C GLY A 184 2.15 -8.10 8.86
N VAL A 185 0.93 -7.65 8.57
CA VAL A 185 0.53 -6.26 8.74
C VAL A 185 0.42 -5.95 10.23
N SER A 186 1.08 -4.87 10.68
CA SER A 186 1.15 -4.49 12.10
C SER A 186 0.36 -3.23 12.46
N LEU A 187 -0.14 -2.51 11.46
CA LEU A 187 -1.00 -1.35 11.62
C LEU A 187 -1.96 -1.28 10.44
N VAL A 188 -3.21 -0.97 10.73
CA VAL A 188 -4.26 -0.70 9.74
C VAL A 188 -4.91 0.61 10.11
N THR A 189 -5.05 1.52 9.14
CA THR A 189 -5.94 2.68 9.26
C THR A 189 -7.11 2.54 8.31
N TRP A 190 -8.29 2.80 8.86
CA TRP A 190 -9.53 2.80 8.12
C TRP A 190 -9.71 4.16 7.42
N PHE A 191 -10.10 4.17 6.16
CA PHE A 191 -10.30 5.40 5.41
C PHE A 191 -11.61 6.07 5.86
N THR A 192 -11.46 7.24 6.49
CA THR A 192 -12.53 8.05 7.09
C THR A 192 -13.24 7.38 8.27
N LEU A 193 -13.46 8.11 9.36
CA LEU A 193 -14.21 7.56 10.49
C LEU A 193 -15.72 7.59 10.23
N VAL A 194 -16.18 8.59 9.48
CA VAL A 194 -17.60 8.89 9.28
C VAL A 194 -17.87 9.05 7.78
N ASP A 195 -19.02 8.56 7.33
CA ASP A 195 -19.45 8.71 5.94
C ASP A 195 -19.48 10.17 5.48
N GLN A 196 -19.09 10.38 4.22
CA GLN A 196 -19.13 11.70 3.62
C GLN A 196 -20.56 12.10 3.26
N ALA A 197 -20.90 13.37 3.53
CA ALA A 197 -22.23 13.90 3.21
C ALA A 197 -22.58 13.86 1.72
N THR A 198 -21.57 14.04 0.88
CA THR A 198 -21.60 13.92 -0.58
C THR A 198 -20.21 13.47 -1.02
N GLY A 199 -20.11 12.37 -1.74
CA GLY A 199 -18.83 11.85 -2.20
C GLY A 199 -18.98 10.44 -2.78
N PRO A 200 -18.01 10.00 -3.58
CA PRO A 200 -18.05 8.66 -4.16
C PRO A 200 -17.76 7.55 -3.14
N TYR A 201 -17.34 7.91 -1.91
CA TYR A 201 -16.98 6.96 -0.86
C TYR A 201 -17.99 7.03 0.28
N GLN A 202 -18.64 5.90 0.57
CA GLN A 202 -19.61 5.69 1.66
C GLN A 202 -19.08 4.60 2.60
N SER A 203 -17.84 4.82 3.03
CA SER A 203 -16.98 3.80 3.62
C SER A 203 -16.54 4.13 5.05
N GLY A 204 -17.25 5.05 5.72
CA GLY A 204 -16.99 5.39 7.11
C GLY A 204 -17.40 4.26 8.05
N LEU A 205 -16.71 4.14 9.18
CA LEU A 205 -17.11 3.18 10.23
C LEU A 205 -18.44 3.58 10.90
N TYR A 206 -18.78 4.86 10.86
CA TYR A 206 -20.03 5.42 11.36
C TYR A 206 -20.80 6.11 10.23
N TYR A 207 -22.12 5.90 10.18
CA TYR A 207 -22.98 6.74 9.36
C TYR A 207 -22.87 8.20 9.79
N ARG A 208 -22.94 9.13 8.84
CA ARG A 208 -22.96 10.58 9.10
C ARG A 208 -24.01 10.98 10.14
N ASP A 209 -25.17 10.32 10.10
CA ASP A 209 -26.30 10.62 10.97
C ASP A 209 -26.35 9.69 12.20
N SER A 210 -25.26 8.97 12.49
CA SER A 210 -25.11 8.20 13.74
C SER A 210 -24.95 9.16 14.94
N PRO A 211 -25.68 8.94 16.06
CA PRO A 211 -25.58 9.76 17.25
C PRO A 211 -24.22 9.66 17.97
#